data_AF-A0AAN7NR73-F1
#
_entry.id   AF-A0AAN7NR73-F1
#
_cell.length_a   1.000
_cell.length_b   1.000
_cell.length_c   1.000
_cell.angle_alpha   90.00
_cell.angle_beta   90.00
_cell.angle_gamma   90.00
#
_symmetry.space_group_name_H-M   'P 1'
#
loop_
_entity.id
_entity.type
_entity.pdbx_description
1 polymer ?
#
loop_
_entity_poly.entity_id
_entity_poly.type
_entity_poly.pdbx_seq_one_letter_code
_entity_poly.pdbx_strand_id
1 'polypeptide(L)'
;MAAAGPMALRRVGAAAAARGRGTLLTRGILTRAAPPRHRGPLPRTPWTTRGPPPEELARAVERRPVREQVELDAVTYAGRQHFVPGLARPRFPPWDRGWHDPWHSPGPRYEDMPLYKERGCYVCHQRVRMLEGVRQAQWLTKTKLVEGLPPSVLSIVDDSAHRLEDYEERVKCAISHARLWDTTEVAPRREHYCPVLFEDLLHICRLMSMKYPSLAKRMLARNYKISATWERESTLLQVRGLNGILMNSMAPIPPVASKEEILATEEHVLETFYPISPTIDLQEVNVYKELNDTGFRDGYPYSHPHTLFFLESANIRPNRFRPEQLRAKMLMFAFGNALAKAKVLYGNDPKVLEQPVVVQSIGTDGQLFQFMVFQLNTTDLVSSDGIKNLVWIDSDQNLYEKAQCIPEVKKRVVTKPAGIYGFQPDTFKKFLALYLHGTV
;
A
#
# COMPACT_ATOMS: atom_id res chain seq x y z
N MET A 1 -22.15 -67.98 4.62
CA MET A 1 -23.51 -67.88 5.20
C MET A 1 -24.20 -66.73 4.46
N ALA A 2 -25.02 -66.99 3.44
CA ALA A 2 -26.46 -67.32 3.54
C ALA A 2 -27.22 -66.24 4.35
N ALA A 3 -28.34 -65.64 3.94
CA ALA A 3 -29.12 -65.66 2.71
C ALA A 3 -30.23 -64.58 2.83
N ALA A 4 -30.73 -64.15 1.66
CA ALA A 4 -32.15 -63.91 1.34
C ALA A 4 -32.86 -62.58 1.74
N GLY A 5 -33.51 -61.98 0.72
CA GLY A 5 -34.42 -60.80 0.75
C GLY A 5 -35.85 -61.14 1.21
N PRO A 6 -36.96 -60.60 0.62
CA PRO A 6 -37.14 -59.66 -0.51
C PRO A 6 -38.11 -58.49 -0.13
N MET A 7 -38.56 -57.60 -1.04
CA MET A 7 -39.85 -57.73 -1.76
C MET A 7 -40.05 -56.55 -2.73
N ALA A 8 -40.68 -56.86 -3.87
CA ALA A 8 -40.87 -56.03 -5.05
C ALA A 8 -42.31 -55.46 -5.19
N LEU A 9 -42.49 -54.70 -6.29
CA LEU A 9 -43.72 -54.39 -7.09
C LEU A 9 -44.16 -52.92 -7.01
N ARG A 10 -44.17 -52.05 -8.05
CA ARG A 10 -44.38 -52.08 -9.53
C ARG A 10 -45.84 -51.77 -9.95
N ARG A 11 -45.95 -50.93 -11.00
CA ARG A 11 -47.07 -50.56 -11.93
C ARG A 11 -47.60 -49.13 -11.72
N VAL A 12 -47.63 -48.18 -12.68
CA VAL A 12 -47.85 -48.09 -14.16
C VAL A 12 -49.30 -48.31 -14.63
N GLY A 13 -49.87 -47.29 -15.29
CA GLY A 13 -51.07 -47.32 -16.17
C GLY A 13 -51.98 -46.11 -15.92
N ALA A 14 -52.05 -45.07 -16.77
CA ALA A 14 -52.66 -44.95 -18.12
C ALA A 14 -54.12 -44.40 -18.11
N ALA A 15 -54.26 -43.21 -18.72
CA ALA A 15 -55.39 -42.57 -19.41
C ALA A 15 -56.87 -42.81 -19.01
N ALA A 16 -57.60 -41.70 -18.78
CA ALA A 16 -59.00 -41.55 -19.21
C ALA A 16 -59.36 -40.06 -19.40
N ALA A 17 -60.05 -39.78 -20.51
CA ALA A 17 -60.51 -38.46 -20.93
C ALA A 17 -61.83 -38.07 -20.25
N ALA A 18 -62.02 -36.77 -19.98
CA ALA A 18 -63.35 -36.18 -19.82
C ALA A 18 -63.36 -34.75 -20.37
N ARG A 19 -64.25 -34.52 -21.33
CA ARG A 19 -64.55 -33.24 -21.99
C ARG A 19 -65.28 -32.31 -21.02
N GLY A 20 -64.91 -31.03 -21.01
CA GLY A 20 -65.69 -29.96 -20.40
C GLY A 20 -65.34 -28.62 -21.05
N ARG A 21 -66.23 -28.12 -21.90
CA ARG A 21 -66.11 -26.85 -22.63
C ARG A 21 -66.16 -25.65 -21.67
N GLY A 22 -65.32 -24.65 -21.92
CA GLY A 22 -65.35 -23.36 -21.24
C GLY A 22 -64.43 -22.35 -21.92
N THR A 23 -64.87 -21.87 -23.09
CA THR A 23 -64.28 -20.75 -23.84
C THR A 23 -64.29 -19.46 -23.03
N LEU A 24 -63.13 -18.85 -22.81
CA LEU A 24 -63.00 -17.41 -22.55
C LEU A 24 -61.79 -16.87 -23.31
N LEU A 25 -62.10 -16.19 -24.41
CA LEU A 25 -61.21 -15.39 -25.24
C LEU A 25 -60.64 -14.23 -24.40
N THR A 26 -59.32 -14.15 -24.26
CA THR A 26 -58.63 -12.88 -23.96
C THR A 26 -57.65 -12.59 -25.08
N ARG A 27 -57.94 -11.49 -25.80
CA ARG A 27 -57.15 -10.94 -26.90
C ARG A 27 -55.73 -10.67 -26.43
N GLY A 28 -54.76 -11.40 -26.98
CA GLY A 28 -53.35 -11.05 -26.92
C GLY A 28 -53.08 -9.79 -27.73
N ILE A 29 -52.57 -8.75 -27.06
CA ILE A 29 -51.84 -7.68 -27.73
C ILE A 29 -50.45 -8.23 -28.00
N LEU A 30 -50.21 -8.67 -29.24
CA LEU A 30 -48.88 -8.96 -29.76
C LEU A 30 -48.11 -7.64 -29.86
N THR A 31 -47.37 -7.28 -28.81
CA THR A 31 -46.29 -6.31 -28.95
C THR A 31 -45.16 -6.99 -29.70
N ARG A 32 -44.93 -6.55 -30.95
CA ARG A 32 -43.74 -6.90 -31.74
C ARG A 32 -42.51 -6.73 -30.85
N ALA A 33 -41.78 -7.83 -30.61
CA ALA A 33 -40.49 -7.78 -29.94
C ALA A 33 -39.54 -6.95 -30.82
N ALA A 34 -39.26 -5.71 -30.40
CA ALA A 34 -38.16 -4.95 -30.96
C ALA A 34 -36.86 -5.75 -30.78
N PRO A 35 -35.89 -5.65 -31.71
CA PRO A 35 -34.59 -6.29 -31.53
C PRO A 35 -34.01 -5.88 -30.18
N PRO A 36 -33.38 -6.82 -29.44
CA PRO A 36 -32.84 -6.52 -28.12
C PRO A 36 -31.88 -5.34 -28.26
N ARG A 37 -32.23 -4.21 -27.63
CA ARG A 37 -31.33 -3.05 -27.54
C ARG A 37 -30.00 -3.57 -27.00
N HIS A 38 -28.90 -3.16 -27.64
CA HIS A 38 -27.54 -3.46 -27.19
C HIS A 38 -27.49 -3.17 -25.69
N ARG A 39 -27.41 -4.22 -24.86
CA ARG A 39 -27.36 -4.05 -23.41
C ARG A 39 -26.01 -3.42 -23.14
N GLY A 40 -26.01 -2.09 -22.95
CA GLY A 40 -24.86 -1.40 -22.38
C GLY A 40 -24.47 -2.06 -21.05
N PRO A 41 -23.27 -1.75 -20.53
CA PRO A 41 -22.81 -2.33 -19.27
C PRO A 41 -23.90 -2.20 -18.21
N LEU A 42 -24.19 -3.32 -17.53
CA LEU A 42 -25.23 -3.35 -16.51
C LEU A 42 -24.90 -2.28 -15.46
N PRO A 43 -25.86 -1.41 -15.07
CA PRO A 43 -25.63 -0.42 -14.04
C PRO A 43 -25.23 -1.14 -12.75
N ARG A 44 -24.10 -0.74 -12.15
CA ARG A 44 -23.55 -1.37 -10.93
C ARG A 44 -24.52 -1.37 -9.75
N THR A 45 -25.46 -0.41 -9.73
CA THR A 45 -26.47 -0.30 -8.68
C THR A 45 -27.86 -0.52 -9.29
N PRO A 46 -28.64 -1.48 -8.75
CA PRO A 46 -30.02 -1.69 -9.16
C PRO A 46 -30.85 -0.41 -9.01
N TRP A 47 -31.82 -0.23 -9.89
CA TRP A 47 -32.79 0.88 -9.84
C TRP A 47 -33.54 0.95 -8.51
N THR A 48 -33.76 -0.19 -7.86
CA THR A 48 -34.38 -0.29 -6.54
C THR A 48 -33.58 0.42 -5.44
N THR A 49 -32.26 0.54 -5.59
CA THR A 49 -31.38 1.22 -4.62
C THR A 49 -31.18 2.70 -4.95
N ARG A 50 -31.17 3.07 -6.24
CA ARG A 50 -31.07 4.47 -6.67
C ARG A 50 -32.34 5.28 -6.37
N GLY A 51 -33.48 4.57 -6.29
CA GLY A 51 -34.79 5.19 -6.30
C GLY A 51 -35.15 5.72 -7.70
N PRO A 52 -36.44 5.96 -7.98
CA PRO A 52 -36.84 6.65 -9.20
C PRO A 52 -36.24 8.07 -9.24
N PRO A 53 -35.86 8.58 -10.42
CA PRO A 53 -35.43 9.96 -10.60
C PRO A 53 -36.42 10.94 -9.96
N PRO A 54 -35.97 12.06 -9.38
CA PRO A 54 -36.85 13.07 -8.79
C PRO A 54 -37.95 13.56 -9.74
N GLU A 55 -37.68 13.54 -11.04
CA GLU A 55 -38.62 13.88 -12.11
C GLU A 55 -39.75 12.83 -12.28
N GLU A 56 -39.43 11.54 -12.13
CA GLU A 56 -40.43 10.47 -12.16
C GLU A 56 -41.27 10.46 -10.88
N LEU A 57 -40.66 10.74 -9.72
CA LEU A 57 -41.38 10.98 -8.46
C LEU A 57 -42.32 12.18 -8.56
N ALA A 58 -41.85 13.28 -9.17
CA ALA A 58 -42.67 14.47 -9.40
C ALA A 58 -43.86 14.16 -10.33
N ARG A 59 -43.63 13.44 -11.43
CA ARG A 59 -44.69 13.00 -12.36
C ARG A 59 -45.70 12.03 -11.75
N ALA A 60 -45.27 11.19 -10.80
CA ALA A 60 -46.16 10.26 -10.11
C ALA A 60 -47.08 10.96 -9.09
N VAL A 61 -46.62 12.08 -8.52
CA VAL A 61 -47.39 12.89 -7.55
C VAL A 61 -48.27 13.93 -8.26
N GLU A 62 -47.83 14.47 -9.41
CA GLU A 62 -48.59 15.43 -10.20
C GLU A 62 -49.60 14.70 -11.11
N ARG A 63 -50.86 14.57 -10.65
CA ARG A 63 -51.99 14.32 -11.57
C ARG A 63 -52.05 15.49 -12.55
N ARG A 64 -51.62 15.26 -13.80
CA ARG A 64 -51.55 16.28 -14.88
C ARG A 64 -52.75 17.25 -14.83
N PRO A 65 -52.57 18.54 -14.50
CA PRO A 65 -53.44 19.55 -15.05
C PRO A 65 -52.98 19.79 -16.50
N VAL A 66 -53.94 19.73 -17.42
CA VAL A 66 -53.75 20.19 -18.80
C VAL A 66 -53.31 21.65 -18.74
N ARG A 67 -52.09 21.97 -19.19
CA ARG A 67 -51.72 23.19 -19.93
C ARG A 67 -50.21 23.24 -20.13
N GLU A 68 -49.78 22.83 -21.31
CA GLU A 68 -48.47 23.17 -21.88
C GLU A 68 -48.56 24.48 -22.70
N GLN A 69 -49.64 25.23 -22.54
CA GLN A 69 -49.89 26.49 -23.24
C GLN A 69 -50.51 27.48 -22.25
N VAL A 70 -49.95 28.69 -22.21
CA VAL A 70 -50.27 29.88 -21.40
C VAL A 70 -49.50 29.97 -20.08
N GLU A 71 -48.68 31.03 -19.99
CA GLU A 71 -48.00 31.54 -18.78
C GLU A 71 -49.04 32.00 -17.75
N LEU A 72 -49.58 31.07 -16.97
CA LEU A 72 -50.39 31.36 -15.80
C LEU A 72 -49.62 30.90 -14.56
N ASP A 73 -49.54 31.76 -13.55
CA ASP A 73 -48.90 31.43 -12.28
C ASP A 73 -49.60 30.22 -11.63
N ALA A 74 -48.87 29.12 -11.48
CA ALA A 74 -49.38 27.93 -10.82
C ALA A 74 -49.63 28.23 -9.33
N VAL A 75 -50.84 27.95 -8.84
CA VAL A 75 -51.15 28.09 -7.41
C VAL A 75 -50.46 26.95 -6.64
N THR A 76 -49.45 27.32 -5.84
CA THR A 76 -48.64 26.37 -5.06
C THR A 76 -48.84 26.54 -3.56
N TYR A 77 -48.38 25.58 -2.76
CA TYR A 77 -48.40 25.66 -1.29
C TYR A 77 -47.22 26.45 -0.69
N ALA A 78 -46.39 27.14 -1.49
CA ALA A 78 -45.18 27.82 -1.01
C ALA A 78 -45.40 28.75 0.18
N GLY A 79 -46.42 29.61 0.12
CA GLY A 79 -46.74 30.58 1.18
C GLY A 79 -47.25 29.94 2.48
N ARG A 80 -47.67 28.67 2.45
CA ARG A 80 -48.15 27.95 3.64
C ARG A 80 -47.02 27.33 4.47
N GLN A 81 -45.79 27.27 3.94
CA GLN A 81 -44.60 26.69 4.60
C GLN A 81 -44.72 25.21 5.02
N HIS A 82 -45.77 24.51 4.57
CA HIS A 82 -45.95 23.07 4.75
C HIS A 82 -46.60 22.45 3.51
N PHE A 83 -46.38 21.15 3.30
CA PHE A 83 -46.95 20.41 2.18
C PHE A 83 -48.48 20.33 2.29
N VAL A 84 -49.18 20.60 1.19
CA VAL A 84 -50.65 20.51 1.11
C VAL A 84 -51.06 19.62 -0.07
N PRO A 85 -51.69 18.47 0.18
CA PRO A 85 -52.26 17.64 -0.87
C PRO A 85 -53.28 18.44 -1.71
N GLY A 86 -53.17 18.37 -3.04
CA GLY A 86 -54.10 19.03 -3.97
C GLY A 86 -53.67 20.41 -4.48
N LEU A 87 -52.58 20.99 -3.95
CA LEU A 87 -51.90 22.16 -4.54
C LEU A 87 -50.66 21.74 -5.32
N ALA A 88 -50.25 22.53 -6.31
CA ALA A 88 -49.03 22.26 -7.07
C ALA A 88 -47.77 22.38 -6.19
N ARG A 89 -46.75 21.58 -6.47
CA ARG A 89 -45.45 21.62 -5.76
C ARG A 89 -44.67 22.87 -6.19
N PRO A 90 -44.23 23.73 -5.26
CA PRO A 90 -43.39 24.88 -5.61
C PRO A 90 -41.98 24.46 -6.02
N ARG A 91 -41.39 25.22 -6.95
CA ARG A 91 -39.96 25.14 -7.30
C ARG A 91 -39.23 26.26 -6.58
N PHE A 92 -38.38 25.90 -5.62
CA PHE A 92 -37.54 26.87 -4.92
C PHE A 92 -36.22 27.09 -5.68
N PRO A 93 -35.66 28.30 -5.67
CA PRO A 93 -34.30 28.51 -6.16
C PRO A 93 -33.29 27.73 -5.31
N PRO A 94 -32.08 27.46 -5.81
CA PRO A 94 -31.01 26.91 -5.00
C PRO A 94 -30.77 27.80 -3.77
N TRP A 95 -30.91 27.22 -2.58
CA TRP A 95 -30.59 27.91 -1.34
C TRP A 95 -29.10 27.80 -1.07
N ASP A 96 -28.44 28.93 -0.89
CA ASP A 96 -27.08 29.02 -0.38
C ASP A 96 -27.10 29.71 1.00
N ARG A 97 -26.23 29.25 1.88
CA ARG A 97 -26.09 29.74 3.25
C ARG A 97 -25.48 31.14 3.30
N GLY A 98 -24.62 31.48 2.33
CA GLY A 98 -23.96 32.79 2.25
C GLY A 98 -22.85 33.03 3.28
N TRP A 99 -22.54 32.06 4.16
CA TRP A 99 -21.43 32.09 5.10
C TRP A 99 -20.82 30.69 5.28
N HIS A 100 -19.53 30.64 5.64
CA HIS A 100 -18.79 29.39 5.76
C HIS A 100 -19.04 28.68 7.10
N ASP A 101 -19.59 27.46 7.05
CA ASP A 101 -19.73 26.56 8.19
C ASP A 101 -18.82 25.33 8.00
N PRO A 102 -17.77 25.14 8.83
CA PRO A 102 -16.87 24.00 8.71
C PRO A 102 -17.55 22.62 8.73
N TRP A 103 -18.69 22.48 9.42
CA TRP A 103 -19.38 21.18 9.56
C TRP A 103 -20.37 20.90 8.43
N HIS A 104 -20.73 21.91 7.64
CA HIS A 104 -21.76 21.83 6.60
C HIS A 104 -21.32 22.42 5.26
N SER A 105 -20.01 22.54 5.03
CA SER A 105 -19.45 23.03 3.79
C SER A 105 -19.32 21.88 2.79
N PRO A 106 -20.14 21.83 1.71
CA PRO A 106 -19.84 20.95 0.59
C PRO A 106 -18.57 21.51 -0.07
N GLY A 107 -17.44 20.81 0.07
CA GLY A 107 -16.19 21.23 -0.54
C GLY A 107 -16.35 21.50 -2.05
N PRO A 108 -15.43 22.28 -2.66
CA PRO A 108 -15.50 22.61 -4.08
C PRO A 108 -15.50 21.34 -4.94
N ARG A 109 -16.00 21.45 -6.17
CA ARG A 109 -15.83 20.38 -7.16
C ARG A 109 -14.34 20.20 -7.46
N TYR A 110 -13.96 19.02 -7.92
CA TYR A 110 -12.56 18.71 -8.23
C TYR A 110 -11.95 19.70 -9.25
N GLU A 111 -12.71 20.05 -10.28
CA GLU A 111 -12.33 21.00 -11.34
C GLU A 111 -12.05 22.41 -10.80
N ASP A 112 -12.76 22.80 -9.73
CA ASP A 112 -12.65 24.12 -9.11
C ASP A 112 -11.52 24.18 -8.06
N MET A 113 -10.84 23.06 -7.79
CA MET A 113 -9.77 23.02 -6.79
C MET A 113 -8.51 23.74 -7.30
N PRO A 114 -7.85 24.60 -6.49
CA PRO A 114 -6.68 25.38 -6.94
C PRO A 114 -5.47 24.56 -7.42
N LEU A 115 -5.34 23.32 -6.97
CA LEU A 115 -4.26 22.40 -7.34
C LEU A 115 -4.68 21.38 -8.41
N TYR A 116 -5.83 21.60 -9.06
CA TYR A 116 -6.29 20.76 -10.16
C TYR A 116 -5.38 20.91 -11.38
N LYS A 117 -5.09 19.79 -12.02
CA LYS A 117 -4.32 19.67 -13.26
C LYS A 117 -5.00 18.65 -14.16
N GLU A 118 -5.02 18.92 -15.47
CA GLU A 118 -5.59 18.01 -16.46
C GLU A 118 -4.77 16.71 -16.60
N ARG A 119 -3.43 16.83 -16.53
CA ARG A 119 -2.52 15.68 -16.53
C ARG A 119 -2.65 14.92 -15.21
N GLY A 120 -3.00 13.64 -15.25
CA GLY A 120 -3.04 12.78 -14.07
C GLY A 120 -1.65 12.50 -13.50
N CYS A 121 -1.56 12.39 -12.17
CA CYS A 121 -0.36 11.96 -11.46
C CYS A 121 -0.64 10.65 -10.72
N TYR A 122 0.28 9.70 -10.81
CA TYR A 122 0.18 8.44 -10.08
C TYR A 122 0.99 8.50 -8.78
N VAL A 123 0.29 8.37 -7.66
CA VAL A 123 0.86 8.49 -6.33
C VAL A 123 1.09 7.11 -5.70
N CYS A 124 2.34 6.83 -5.35
CA CYS A 124 2.74 5.72 -4.51
C CYS A 124 2.73 6.15 -3.04
N HIS A 125 1.69 5.75 -2.29
CA HIS A 125 1.58 6.00 -0.85
C HIS A 125 1.71 4.72 -0.02
N GLN A 126 1.82 4.86 1.30
CA GLN A 126 2.10 3.76 2.23
C GLN A 126 1.12 2.56 2.22
N ARG A 127 -0.06 2.69 1.60
CA ARG A 127 -1.07 1.62 1.50
C ARG A 127 -1.16 1.01 0.10
N VAL A 128 -0.44 1.57 -0.88
CA VAL A 128 -0.36 1.01 -2.23
C VAL A 128 0.26 -0.37 -2.16
N ARG A 129 -0.38 -1.35 -2.79
CA ARG A 129 0.07 -2.74 -2.83
C ARG A 129 0.30 -3.12 -4.28
N MET A 130 1.55 -2.97 -4.72
CA MET A 130 1.96 -3.27 -6.10
C MET A 130 1.65 -4.73 -6.45
N LEU A 131 1.07 -4.96 -7.64
CA LEU A 131 0.67 -6.29 -8.09
C LEU A 131 1.89 -7.17 -8.38
N GLU A 132 2.79 -6.70 -9.24
CA GLU A 132 4.00 -7.39 -9.70
C GLU A 132 5.20 -7.16 -8.75
N GLY A 133 4.94 -6.59 -7.58
CA GLY A 133 5.93 -6.44 -6.53
C GLY A 133 7.21 -5.71 -6.98
N VAL A 134 8.36 -6.38 -6.81
CA VAL A 134 9.67 -5.77 -7.03
C VAL A 134 9.89 -5.44 -8.51
N ARG A 135 9.39 -6.27 -9.44
CA ARG A 135 9.53 -6.05 -10.89
C ARG A 135 8.88 -4.74 -11.31
N GLN A 136 7.68 -4.45 -10.77
CA GLN A 136 6.99 -3.19 -10.99
C GLN A 136 7.81 -2.01 -10.45
N ALA A 137 8.32 -2.12 -9.23
CA ALA A 137 9.12 -1.06 -8.60
C ALA A 137 10.46 -0.81 -9.32
N GLN A 138 11.13 -1.85 -9.82
CA GLN A 138 12.36 -1.73 -10.63
C GLN A 138 12.12 -0.93 -11.90
N TRP A 139 11.01 -1.20 -12.60
CA TRP A 139 10.64 -0.48 -13.81
C TRP A 139 10.32 1.00 -13.53
N LEU A 140 9.53 1.28 -12.48
CA LEU A 140 9.14 2.64 -12.09
C LEU A 140 10.33 3.50 -11.66
N THR A 141 11.36 2.88 -11.09
CA THR A 141 12.55 3.56 -10.53
C THR A 141 13.79 3.48 -11.42
N LYS A 142 13.71 2.83 -12.59
CA LYS A 142 14.83 2.56 -13.50
C LYS A 142 16.02 1.92 -12.76
N THR A 143 15.77 0.77 -12.14
CA THR A 143 16.71 0.13 -11.22
C THR A 143 17.00 -1.32 -11.61
N LYS A 144 18.29 -1.68 -11.64
CA LYS A 144 18.77 -3.06 -11.75
C LYS A 144 18.85 -3.71 -10.36
N LEU A 145 18.29 -4.91 -10.24
CA LEU A 145 18.35 -5.73 -9.03
C LEU A 145 19.61 -6.59 -9.03
N VAL A 146 20.25 -6.65 -7.86
CA VAL A 146 21.32 -7.59 -7.51
C VAL A 146 20.84 -8.37 -6.29
N GLU A 147 20.92 -9.71 -6.36
CA GLU A 147 20.53 -10.55 -5.24
C GLU A 147 21.62 -10.57 -4.17
N GLY A 148 21.22 -10.59 -2.90
CA GLY A 148 22.10 -10.56 -1.74
C GLY A 148 22.44 -9.14 -1.27
N LEU A 149 23.30 -9.05 -0.26
CA LEU A 149 23.83 -7.78 0.24
C LEU A 149 25.12 -7.41 -0.48
N PRO A 150 25.48 -6.11 -0.53
CA PRO A 150 26.72 -5.70 -1.15
C PRO A 150 27.96 -6.24 -0.43
N PRO A 151 29.08 -6.47 -1.15
CA PRO A 151 30.32 -6.96 -0.54
C PRO A 151 30.83 -6.09 0.61
N SER A 152 30.66 -4.76 0.53
CA SER A 152 31.06 -3.82 1.58
C SER A 152 30.26 -3.98 2.88
N VAL A 153 29.03 -4.48 2.81
CA VAL A 153 28.21 -4.78 4.00
C VAL A 153 28.53 -6.17 4.51
N LEU A 154 28.76 -7.13 3.62
CA LEU A 154 29.14 -8.50 3.99
C LEU A 154 30.50 -8.54 4.71
N SER A 155 31.47 -7.71 4.31
CA SER A 155 32.75 -7.59 5.02
C SER A 155 32.56 -7.15 6.48
N ILE A 156 31.57 -6.30 6.76
CA ILE A 156 31.23 -5.87 8.14
C ILE A 156 30.61 -7.03 8.93
N VAL A 157 29.83 -7.90 8.27
CA VAL A 157 29.24 -9.11 8.89
C VAL A 157 30.32 -10.12 9.28
N ASP A 158 31.31 -10.30 8.41
CA ASP A 158 32.33 -11.33 8.56
C ASP A 158 33.42 -10.94 9.58
N ASP A 159 33.71 -9.64 9.70
CA ASP A 159 34.74 -9.15 10.61
C ASP A 159 34.37 -9.39 12.09
N SER A 160 35.24 -10.16 12.75
CA SER A 160 35.16 -10.45 14.18
C SER A 160 35.24 -9.21 15.08
N ALA A 161 35.86 -8.12 14.63
CA ALA A 161 36.01 -6.89 15.42
C ALA A 161 34.67 -6.21 15.71
N HIS A 162 33.71 -6.34 14.81
CA HIS A 162 32.37 -5.74 14.92
C HIS A 162 31.37 -6.63 15.66
N ARG A 163 31.80 -7.79 16.15
CA ARG A 163 30.95 -8.68 16.95
C ARG A 163 30.70 -8.05 18.32
N LEU A 164 29.44 -8.18 18.75
CA LEU A 164 28.97 -7.78 20.07
C LEU A 164 29.03 -8.98 21.01
N GLU A 165 29.49 -8.77 22.24
CA GLU A 165 29.60 -9.84 23.24
C GLU A 165 28.21 -10.33 23.66
N ASP A 166 28.02 -11.66 23.69
CA ASP A 166 26.77 -12.33 24.04
C ASP A 166 25.55 -11.84 23.26
N TYR A 167 25.75 -11.40 22.01
CA TYR A 167 24.66 -10.84 21.18
C TYR A 167 23.53 -11.86 20.96
N GLU A 168 23.84 -13.15 20.82
CA GLU A 168 22.83 -14.19 20.58
C GLU A 168 21.86 -14.30 21.75
N GLU A 169 22.39 -14.34 22.98
CA GLU A 169 21.57 -14.41 24.19
C GLU A 169 20.78 -13.10 24.38
N ARG A 170 21.39 -11.94 24.11
CA ARG A 170 20.68 -10.64 24.15
C ARG A 170 19.53 -10.59 23.16
N VAL A 171 19.73 -11.09 21.94
CA VAL A 171 18.70 -11.13 20.90
C VAL A 171 17.59 -12.13 21.26
N LYS A 172 17.93 -13.32 21.79
CA LYS A 172 16.93 -14.27 22.31
C LYS A 172 16.13 -13.66 23.46
N CYS A 173 16.77 -12.92 24.35
CA CYS A 173 16.11 -12.17 25.42
C CYS A 173 15.18 -11.08 24.86
N ALA A 174 15.60 -10.32 23.84
CA ALA A 174 14.75 -9.33 23.18
C ALA A 174 13.52 -9.96 22.51
N ILE A 175 13.70 -11.08 21.81
CA ILE A 175 12.57 -11.83 21.22
C ILE A 175 11.65 -12.33 22.34
N SER A 176 12.19 -12.85 23.43
CA SER A 176 11.40 -13.38 24.55
C SER A 176 10.64 -12.27 25.26
N HIS A 177 11.28 -11.12 25.46
CA HIS A 177 10.68 -9.91 26.00
C HIS A 177 9.46 -9.50 25.18
N ALA A 178 9.66 -9.21 23.88
CA ALA A 178 8.58 -8.76 23.01
C ALA A 178 7.46 -9.79 22.83
N ARG A 179 7.76 -11.09 22.83
CA ARG A 179 6.78 -12.15 22.52
C ARG A 179 6.14 -12.82 23.74
N LEU A 180 6.72 -12.71 24.92
CA LEU A 180 6.24 -13.43 26.11
C LEU A 180 6.10 -12.55 27.36
N TRP A 181 6.99 -11.58 27.58
CA TRP A 181 7.10 -10.92 28.89
C TRP A 181 6.63 -9.47 28.94
N ASP A 182 6.54 -8.80 27.79
CA ASP A 182 6.23 -7.36 27.73
C ASP A 182 4.78 -7.04 28.13
N THR A 183 3.83 -7.92 27.82
CA THR A 183 2.41 -7.73 28.16
C THR A 183 1.90 -8.74 29.15
N THR A 184 0.81 -8.40 29.85
CA THR A 184 0.05 -9.34 30.68
C THR A 184 -0.75 -10.36 29.86
N GLU A 185 -0.96 -10.12 28.56
CA GLU A 185 -1.60 -11.07 27.66
C GLU A 185 -0.72 -12.30 27.42
N VAL A 186 -1.33 -13.49 27.36
CA VAL A 186 -0.61 -14.76 27.16
C VAL A 186 0.17 -14.79 25.84
N ALA A 187 -0.38 -14.18 24.79
CA ALA A 187 0.25 -14.09 23.48
C ALA A 187 0.05 -12.68 22.92
N PRO A 188 1.06 -11.80 23.02
CA PRO A 188 0.99 -10.45 22.51
C PRO A 188 0.63 -10.44 21.02
N ARG A 189 -0.19 -9.47 20.64
CA ARG A 189 -0.57 -9.25 19.24
C ARG A 189 0.61 -8.69 18.43
N ARG A 190 0.60 -8.92 17.11
CA ARG A 190 1.66 -8.44 16.19
C ARG A 190 1.80 -6.94 16.16
N GLU A 191 0.67 -6.23 16.27
CA GLU A 191 0.67 -4.77 16.36
C GLU A 191 1.48 -4.26 17.54
N HIS A 192 1.62 -5.09 18.58
CA HIS A 192 2.34 -4.79 19.80
C HIS A 192 3.78 -5.30 19.78
N TYR A 193 4.01 -6.61 19.56
CA TYR A 193 5.37 -7.15 19.67
C TYR A 193 6.32 -6.73 18.54
N CYS A 194 5.80 -6.44 17.34
CA CYS A 194 6.63 -6.08 16.20
C CYS A 194 7.42 -4.78 16.44
N PRO A 195 6.78 -3.66 16.84
CA PRO A 195 7.51 -2.45 17.20
C PRO A 195 8.38 -2.60 18.46
N VAL A 196 7.93 -3.35 19.48
CA VAL A 196 8.75 -3.57 20.70
C VAL A 196 10.03 -4.31 20.37
N LEU A 197 9.94 -5.43 19.63
CA LEU A 197 11.12 -6.19 19.20
C LEU A 197 12.07 -5.32 18.35
N PHE A 198 11.52 -4.51 17.45
CA PHE A 198 12.34 -3.60 16.65
C PHE A 198 13.14 -2.61 17.51
N GLU A 199 12.51 -1.98 18.49
CA GLU A 199 13.19 -1.05 19.40
C GLU A 199 14.25 -1.76 20.26
N ASP A 200 13.96 -2.99 20.73
CA ASP A 200 14.92 -3.80 21.48
C ASP A 200 16.15 -4.16 20.62
N LEU A 201 15.95 -4.56 19.36
CA LEU A 201 17.04 -4.85 18.43
C LEU A 201 17.87 -3.60 18.12
N LEU A 202 17.23 -2.44 17.93
CA LEU A 202 17.93 -1.17 17.80
C LEU A 202 18.71 -0.81 19.06
N HIS A 203 18.16 -1.07 20.24
CA HIS A 203 18.84 -0.84 21.51
C HIS A 203 20.12 -1.68 21.62
N ILE A 204 20.06 -2.96 21.23
CA ILE A 204 21.24 -3.82 21.18
C ILE A 204 22.29 -3.24 20.21
N CYS A 205 21.87 -2.78 19.03
CA CYS A 205 22.79 -2.16 18.06
C CYS A 205 23.44 -0.88 18.62
N ARG A 206 22.71 -0.08 19.42
CA ARG A 206 23.25 1.14 20.05
C ARG A 206 24.36 0.86 21.06
N LEU A 207 24.47 -0.34 21.62
CA LEU A 207 25.59 -0.71 22.51
C LEU A 207 26.94 -0.58 21.80
N MET A 208 26.97 -0.68 20.47
CA MET A 208 28.18 -0.45 19.66
C MET A 208 28.66 1.00 19.66
N SER A 209 27.87 1.95 20.20
CA SER A 209 28.28 3.37 20.28
C SER A 209 29.53 3.58 21.14
N MET A 210 29.82 2.68 22.08
CA MET A 210 31.04 2.72 22.88
C MET A 210 32.28 2.42 22.03
N LYS A 211 32.16 1.50 21.05
CA LYS A 211 33.22 1.17 20.09
C LYS A 211 33.29 2.20 18.96
N TYR A 212 32.14 2.70 18.50
CA TYR A 212 32.02 3.64 17.38
C TYR A 212 31.25 4.90 17.80
N PRO A 213 31.93 5.94 18.32
CA PRO A 213 31.27 7.18 18.76
C PRO A 213 30.54 7.94 17.63
N SER A 214 30.90 7.68 16.37
CA SER A 214 30.24 8.23 15.19
C SER A 214 28.75 7.81 15.08
N LEU A 215 28.34 6.71 15.72
CA LEU A 215 26.94 6.29 15.81
C LEU A 215 26.07 7.30 16.57
N ALA A 216 26.64 8.10 17.47
CA ALA A 216 25.93 9.16 18.18
C ALA A 216 25.50 10.32 17.25
N LYS A 217 26.07 10.41 16.03
CA LYS A 217 25.72 11.42 15.00
C LYS A 217 24.52 10.99 14.14
N ARG A 218 23.61 10.21 14.71
CA ARG A 218 22.42 9.68 14.04
C ARG A 218 21.17 9.92 14.88
N MET A 219 20.04 10.10 14.21
CA MET A 219 18.75 10.39 14.84
C MET A 219 17.65 9.53 14.23
N LEU A 220 16.75 9.02 15.06
CA LEU A 220 15.60 8.24 14.62
C LEU A 220 14.37 9.15 14.52
N ALA A 221 13.88 9.39 13.30
CA ALA A 221 12.71 10.20 13.03
C ALA A 221 11.48 9.31 12.80
N ARG A 222 10.40 9.59 13.54
CA ARG A 222 9.08 8.98 13.37
C ARG A 222 8.12 9.97 12.73
N ASN A 223 7.11 9.47 12.01
CA ASN A 223 6.06 10.29 11.38
C ASN A 223 6.58 11.36 10.40
N TYR A 224 7.77 11.17 9.83
CA TYR A 224 8.25 12.05 8.76
C TYR A 224 7.43 11.82 7.48
N LYS A 225 7.29 12.86 6.67
CA LYS A 225 6.54 12.83 5.40
C LYS A 225 7.50 13.10 4.28
N ILE A 226 7.55 12.20 3.31
CA ILE A 226 8.34 12.41 2.09
C ILE A 226 7.45 12.74 0.91
N SER A 227 7.99 13.57 0.00
CA SER A 227 7.46 13.76 -1.35
C SER A 227 8.61 13.75 -2.35
N ALA A 228 8.51 12.94 -3.39
CA ALA A 228 9.44 12.98 -4.52
C ALA A 228 8.65 12.78 -5.81
N THR A 229 8.90 13.64 -6.79
CA THR A 229 8.22 13.62 -8.09
C THR A 229 9.21 13.34 -9.20
N TRP A 230 8.83 12.49 -10.15
CA TRP A 230 9.62 12.22 -11.35
C TRP A 230 8.74 11.79 -12.50
N GLU A 231 9.31 11.76 -13.69
CA GLU A 231 8.63 11.38 -14.92
C GLU A 231 9.23 10.09 -15.49
N ARG A 232 8.35 9.22 -15.99
CA ARG A 232 8.72 7.94 -16.59
C ARG A 232 7.86 7.70 -17.82
N GLU A 233 8.45 7.62 -19.01
CA GLU A 233 7.73 7.41 -20.29
C GLU A 233 6.49 8.32 -20.43
N SER A 234 6.65 9.63 -20.22
CA SER A 234 5.56 10.64 -20.22
C SER A 234 4.50 10.52 -19.11
N THR A 235 4.69 9.62 -18.15
CA THR A 235 3.82 9.47 -16.97
C THR A 235 4.43 10.18 -15.77
N LEU A 236 3.63 11.03 -15.11
CA LEU A 236 4.06 11.72 -13.89
C LEU A 236 3.82 10.84 -12.66
N LEU A 237 4.89 10.56 -11.93
CA LEU A 237 4.91 9.71 -10.75
C LEU A 237 5.27 10.53 -9.52
N GLN A 238 4.66 10.17 -8.39
CA GLN A 238 4.98 10.77 -7.09
C GLN A 238 5.03 9.70 -6.01
N VAL A 239 6.10 9.67 -5.22
CA VAL A 239 6.09 8.97 -3.92
C VAL A 239 5.69 9.99 -2.87
N ARG A 240 4.63 9.68 -2.13
CA ARG A 240 4.11 10.57 -1.08
C ARG A 240 3.58 9.77 0.08
N GLY A 241 3.99 10.13 1.29
CA GLY A 241 3.30 9.64 2.48
C GLY A 241 4.13 9.69 3.74
N LEU A 242 3.45 9.34 4.83
CA LEU A 242 4.08 8.88 6.05
C LEU A 242 4.54 7.46 5.77
N ASN A 243 5.82 7.13 5.87
CA ASN A 243 6.18 5.73 5.80
C ASN A 243 7.45 5.40 6.55
N GLY A 244 7.29 4.48 7.49
CA GLY A 244 8.38 3.92 8.26
C GLY A 244 8.97 4.88 9.29
N ILE A 245 10.01 4.37 9.93
CA ILE A 245 10.88 5.10 10.83
C ILE A 245 12.16 5.34 10.07
N LEU A 246 12.62 6.59 9.98
CA LEU A 246 13.82 6.94 9.23
C LEU A 246 14.95 7.22 10.21
N MET A 247 16.04 6.47 10.10
CA MET A 247 17.30 6.84 10.73
C MET A 247 18.04 7.80 9.81
N ASN A 248 18.26 9.00 10.31
CA ASN A 248 19.04 10.04 9.66
C ASN A 248 20.43 10.12 10.27
N SER A 249 21.35 10.67 9.50
CA SER A 249 22.76 10.82 9.85
C SER A 249 23.26 12.20 9.44
N MET A 250 24.33 12.65 10.11
CA MET A 250 25.03 13.89 9.72
C MET A 250 25.87 13.73 8.44
N ALA A 251 26.35 12.51 8.16
CA ALA A 251 27.18 12.21 6.99
C ALA A 251 26.49 11.18 6.10
N PRO A 252 26.56 11.30 4.76
CA PRO A 252 25.96 10.33 3.85
C PRO A 252 26.68 8.98 3.92
N ILE A 253 25.95 7.92 3.54
CA ILE A 253 26.53 6.59 3.33
C ILE A 253 27.42 6.66 2.07
N PRO A 254 28.63 6.07 2.09
CA PRO A 254 29.49 6.02 0.91
C PRO A 254 28.86 5.21 -0.23
N PRO A 255 29.19 5.51 -1.50
CA PRO A 255 28.73 4.73 -2.64
C PRO A 255 29.22 3.28 -2.52
N VAL A 256 28.34 2.35 -2.86
CA VAL A 256 28.56 0.90 -2.72
C VAL A 256 29.12 0.32 -4.02
N ALA A 257 28.51 0.67 -5.16
CA ALA A 257 29.00 0.25 -6.47
C ALA A 257 30.12 1.14 -6.99
N SER A 258 31.08 0.52 -7.68
CA SER A 258 32.15 1.23 -8.38
C SER A 258 31.62 1.95 -9.62
N LYS A 259 32.39 2.91 -10.15
CA LYS A 259 32.00 3.62 -11.39
C LYS A 259 31.87 2.67 -12.58
N GLU A 260 32.68 1.63 -12.65
CA GLU A 260 32.65 0.61 -13.71
C GLU A 260 31.36 -0.21 -13.65
N GLU A 261 30.94 -0.63 -12.45
CA GLU A 261 29.66 -1.34 -12.25
C GLU A 261 28.46 -0.48 -12.65
N ILE A 262 28.51 0.83 -12.37
CA ILE A 262 27.48 1.78 -12.76
C ILE A 262 27.41 1.90 -14.29
N LEU A 263 28.55 2.02 -14.97
CA LEU A 263 28.59 2.08 -16.44
C LEU A 263 28.08 0.78 -17.08
N ALA A 264 28.42 -0.37 -16.51
CA ALA A 264 27.92 -1.67 -16.95
C ALA A 264 26.38 -1.82 -16.83
N THR A 265 25.69 -0.93 -16.11
CA THR A 265 24.21 -0.93 -16.06
C THR A 265 23.55 -0.40 -17.33
N GLU A 266 24.31 0.27 -18.20
CA GLU A 266 23.79 0.78 -19.48
C GLU A 266 23.26 -0.36 -20.35
N GLU A 267 24.01 -1.47 -20.43
CA GLU A 267 23.67 -2.67 -21.21
C GLU A 267 22.47 -3.44 -20.64
N HIS A 268 22.14 -3.25 -19.36
CA HIS A 268 21.06 -3.99 -18.72
C HIS A 268 19.69 -3.51 -19.22
N VAL A 269 18.86 -4.42 -19.74
CA VAL A 269 17.49 -4.09 -20.15
C VAL A 269 16.51 -4.34 -19.00
N LEU A 270 15.63 -3.38 -18.73
CA LEU A 270 14.58 -3.53 -17.72
C LEU A 270 13.52 -4.52 -18.20
N GLU A 271 13.14 -5.44 -17.32
CA GLU A 271 12.10 -6.42 -17.62
C GLU A 271 10.73 -5.74 -17.77
N THR A 272 10.02 -6.09 -18.83
CA THR A 272 8.63 -5.68 -19.07
C THR A 272 7.67 -6.77 -18.64
N PHE A 273 6.52 -6.39 -18.07
CA PHE A 273 5.48 -7.32 -17.59
C PHE A 273 4.15 -7.13 -18.34
N TYR A 274 4.23 -6.95 -19.66
CA TYR A 274 3.05 -6.86 -20.54
C TYR A 274 2.15 -8.11 -20.37
N PRO A 275 0.82 -7.98 -20.24
CA PRO A 275 -0.04 -6.82 -20.54
C PRO A 275 -0.33 -5.88 -19.36
N ILE A 276 0.29 -6.09 -18.20
CA ILE A 276 0.01 -5.30 -17.00
C ILE A 276 0.67 -3.92 -17.13
N SER A 277 -0.09 -2.85 -16.87
CA SER A 277 0.45 -1.49 -16.85
C SER A 277 1.37 -1.29 -15.64
N PRO A 278 2.54 -0.65 -15.78
CA PRO A 278 3.40 -0.28 -14.65
C PRO A 278 2.74 0.62 -13.60
N THR A 279 1.68 1.34 -13.98
CA THR A 279 0.92 2.23 -13.08
C THR A 279 -0.20 1.54 -12.31
N ILE A 280 -0.40 0.23 -12.50
CA ILE A 280 -1.44 -0.52 -11.79
C ILE A 280 -1.28 -0.41 -10.26
N ASP A 281 -2.41 -0.35 -9.54
CA ASP A 281 -2.52 -0.17 -8.09
C ASP A 281 -1.97 1.17 -7.53
N LEU A 282 -1.34 2.01 -8.33
CA LEU A 282 -1.00 3.38 -7.94
C LEU A 282 -2.27 4.24 -7.88
N GLN A 283 -2.29 5.22 -6.97
CA GLN A 283 -3.42 6.12 -6.85
C GLN A 283 -3.33 7.22 -7.92
N GLU A 284 -4.20 7.19 -8.93
CA GLU A 284 -4.34 8.26 -9.90
C GLU A 284 -5.05 9.48 -9.28
N VAL A 285 -4.41 10.66 -9.36
CA VAL A 285 -4.96 11.92 -8.84
C VAL A 285 -4.72 13.08 -9.82
N ASN A 286 -5.73 13.95 -9.95
CA ASN A 286 -5.65 15.17 -10.77
C ASN A 286 -5.45 16.43 -9.91
N VAL A 287 -5.63 16.31 -8.58
CA VAL A 287 -5.40 17.42 -7.64
C VAL A 287 -4.13 17.12 -6.85
N TYR A 288 -3.01 17.69 -7.30
CA TYR A 288 -1.71 17.42 -6.72
C TYR A 288 -0.75 18.61 -6.82
N LYS A 289 0.28 18.59 -5.97
CA LYS A 289 1.38 19.53 -6.00
C LYS A 289 2.66 18.79 -6.34
N GLU A 290 3.37 19.27 -7.35
CA GLU A 290 4.72 18.80 -7.65
C GLU A 290 5.68 19.38 -6.62
N LEU A 291 6.20 18.52 -5.76
CA LEU A 291 7.01 18.91 -4.63
C LEU A 291 8.05 17.82 -4.37
N ASN A 292 9.29 18.25 -4.14
CA ASN A 292 10.36 17.40 -3.66
C ASN A 292 10.69 17.86 -2.24
N ASP A 293 10.38 17.01 -1.26
CA ASP A 293 10.50 17.30 0.17
C ASP A 293 11.06 16.07 0.88
N THR A 294 12.15 16.29 1.60
CA THR A 294 12.82 15.25 2.40
C THR A 294 12.09 14.96 3.72
N GLY A 295 11.11 15.79 4.08
CA GLY A 295 10.34 15.71 5.31
C GLY A 295 10.92 16.52 6.46
N PHE A 296 12.02 17.23 6.22
CA PHE A 296 12.68 18.10 7.18
C PHE A 296 12.89 19.48 6.58
N ARG A 297 12.92 20.50 7.44
CA ARG A 297 13.23 21.86 7.03
C ARG A 297 14.71 22.02 6.71
N ASP A 298 15.01 23.01 5.88
CA ASP A 298 16.37 23.41 5.60
C ASP A 298 17.12 23.75 6.91
N GLY A 299 18.38 23.33 7.00
CA GLY A 299 19.20 23.46 8.21
C GLY A 299 19.02 22.36 9.25
N TYR A 300 18.20 21.32 8.99
CA TYR A 300 18.13 20.15 9.88
C TYR A 300 19.48 19.44 10.00
N PRO A 301 20.04 19.23 11.22
CA PRO A 301 21.40 18.72 11.40
C PRO A 301 21.64 17.32 10.82
N TYR A 302 20.62 16.45 10.83
CA TYR A 302 20.70 15.08 10.33
C TYR A 302 20.07 14.99 8.94
N SER A 303 20.69 15.63 7.96
CA SER A 303 20.06 15.83 6.65
C SER A 303 20.15 14.62 5.70
N HIS A 304 20.90 13.57 6.05
CA HIS A 304 21.16 12.43 5.17
C HIS A 304 20.38 11.19 5.64
N PRO A 305 19.45 10.65 4.82
CA PRO A 305 18.75 9.43 5.14
C PRO A 305 19.73 8.24 5.13
N HIS A 306 19.75 7.46 6.21
CA HIS A 306 20.65 6.32 6.37
C HIS A 306 19.90 4.99 6.19
N THR A 307 18.98 4.65 7.10
CA THR A 307 18.14 3.45 7.00
C THR A 307 16.66 3.77 7.21
N LEU A 308 15.81 3.23 6.33
CA LEU A 308 14.35 3.22 6.47
C LEU A 308 13.87 1.91 7.09
N PHE A 309 13.10 1.98 8.16
CA PHE A 309 12.53 0.80 8.81
C PHE A 309 11.03 0.71 8.54
N PHE A 310 10.59 -0.42 8.00
CA PHE A 310 9.19 -0.74 7.75
C PHE A 310 8.73 -1.85 8.68
N LEU A 311 7.75 -1.53 9.52
CA LEU A 311 7.16 -2.48 10.46
C LEU A 311 5.81 -2.94 9.91
N GLU A 312 5.75 -4.19 9.47
CA GLU A 312 4.50 -4.85 9.09
C GLU A 312 3.84 -5.42 10.35
N SER A 313 3.15 -4.55 11.07
CA SER A 313 2.60 -4.88 12.39
C SER A 313 1.15 -5.35 12.34
N ALA A 314 0.44 -5.27 11.21
CA ALA A 314 -1.01 -5.50 11.18
C ALA A 314 -1.42 -6.91 11.66
N ASN A 315 -2.37 -6.97 12.59
CA ASN A 315 -2.84 -8.24 13.13
C ASN A 315 -3.64 -9.07 12.12
N ILE A 316 -4.44 -8.41 11.30
CA ILE A 316 -5.36 -9.05 10.35
C ILE A 316 -4.60 -9.40 9.07
N ARG A 317 -4.55 -10.69 8.70
CA ARG A 317 -3.77 -11.18 7.54
C ARG A 317 -4.08 -10.45 6.22
N PRO A 318 -5.35 -10.19 5.83
CA PRO A 318 -5.67 -9.34 4.67
C PRO A 318 -5.10 -7.92 4.70
N ASN A 319 -4.85 -7.36 5.89
CA ASN A 319 -4.30 -6.02 6.05
C ASN A 319 -2.77 -5.99 5.94
N ARG A 320 -2.12 -7.16 6.02
CA ARG A 320 -0.67 -7.29 5.89
C ARG A 320 -0.24 -7.18 4.44
N PHE A 321 0.92 -6.58 4.24
CA PHE A 321 1.63 -6.67 2.96
C PHE A 321 2.15 -8.09 2.75
N ARG A 322 2.07 -8.58 1.51
CA ARG A 322 2.82 -9.79 1.13
C ARG A 322 4.32 -9.48 1.15
N PRO A 323 5.20 -10.46 1.38
CA PRO A 323 6.64 -10.25 1.42
C PRO A 323 7.17 -9.49 0.19
N GLU A 324 6.69 -9.85 -1.00
CA GLU A 324 7.08 -9.21 -2.26
C GLU A 324 6.56 -7.76 -2.38
N GLN A 325 5.34 -7.49 -1.91
CA GLN A 325 4.75 -6.16 -1.89
C GLN A 325 5.46 -5.25 -0.89
N LEU A 326 5.91 -5.81 0.24
CA LEU A 326 6.71 -5.08 1.22
C LEU A 326 8.06 -4.69 0.62
N ARG A 327 8.76 -5.60 -0.09
CA ARG A 327 10.00 -5.28 -0.81
C ARG A 327 9.79 -4.17 -1.86
N ALA A 328 8.71 -4.24 -2.64
CA ALA A 328 8.38 -3.20 -3.61
C ALA A 328 8.20 -1.82 -2.94
N LYS A 329 7.44 -1.79 -1.83
CA LYS A 329 7.25 -0.59 -1.00
C LYS A 329 8.58 -0.09 -0.43
N MET A 330 9.46 -0.97 0.05
CA MET A 330 10.80 -0.62 0.53
C MET A 330 11.60 0.08 -0.56
N LEU A 331 11.64 -0.49 -1.77
CA LEU A 331 12.36 0.07 -2.92
C LEU A 331 11.84 1.46 -3.30
N MET A 332 10.52 1.60 -3.46
CA MET A 332 9.91 2.89 -3.84
C MET A 332 10.20 4.02 -2.84
N PHE A 333 10.17 3.71 -1.54
CA PHE A 333 10.44 4.71 -0.51
C PHE A 333 11.93 4.98 -0.31
N ALA A 334 12.81 3.97 -0.47
CA ALA A 334 14.26 4.18 -0.49
C ALA A 334 14.66 5.06 -1.68
N PHE A 335 14.14 4.76 -2.87
CA PHE A 335 14.28 5.59 -4.07
C PHE A 335 13.74 7.00 -3.85
N GLY A 336 12.52 7.15 -3.30
CA GLY A 336 11.94 8.46 -3.03
C GLY A 336 12.82 9.32 -2.11
N ASN A 337 13.38 8.73 -1.04
CA ASN A 337 14.31 9.41 -0.11
C ASN A 337 15.61 9.81 -0.80
N ALA A 338 16.19 8.91 -1.59
CA ALA A 338 17.41 9.20 -2.35
C ALA A 338 17.17 10.32 -3.38
N LEU A 339 16.05 10.27 -4.11
CA LEU A 339 15.69 11.24 -5.14
C LEU A 339 15.39 12.61 -4.54
N ALA A 340 14.61 12.68 -3.45
CA ALA A 340 14.35 13.93 -2.75
C ALA A 340 15.67 14.57 -2.28
N LYS A 341 16.59 13.76 -1.73
CA LYS A 341 17.90 14.25 -1.31
C LYS A 341 18.77 14.70 -2.49
N ALA A 342 18.81 13.94 -3.57
CA ALA A 342 19.57 14.30 -4.77
C ALA A 342 19.07 15.60 -5.40
N LYS A 343 17.76 15.83 -5.42
CA LYS A 343 17.18 17.09 -5.92
C LYS A 343 17.52 18.30 -5.05
N VAL A 344 17.60 18.10 -3.73
CA VAL A 344 18.06 19.15 -2.81
C VAL A 344 19.55 19.45 -3.02
N LEU A 345 20.39 18.45 -3.30
CA LEU A 345 21.83 18.63 -3.45
C LEU A 345 22.25 19.13 -4.84
N TYR A 346 21.63 18.63 -5.91
CA TYR A 346 22.10 18.80 -7.28
C TYR A 346 21.13 19.56 -8.19
N GLY A 347 20.00 20.02 -7.66
CA GLY A 347 18.93 20.69 -8.41
C GLY A 347 17.93 19.70 -9.05
N ASN A 348 16.95 20.25 -9.77
CA ASN A 348 15.87 19.46 -10.38
C ASN A 348 16.22 18.88 -11.75
N ASP A 349 17.39 19.20 -12.30
CA ASP A 349 17.76 18.80 -13.66
C ASP A 349 18.04 17.28 -13.75
N PRO A 350 17.55 16.60 -14.79
CA PRO A 350 17.84 15.18 -15.02
C PRO A 350 19.30 15.03 -15.45
N LYS A 351 20.08 14.27 -14.68
CA LYS A 351 21.49 13.98 -14.97
C LYS A 351 21.97 12.72 -14.26
N VAL A 352 23.10 12.21 -14.73
CA VAL A 352 23.89 11.21 -14.01
C VAL A 352 24.58 11.90 -12.83
N LEU A 353 24.48 11.31 -11.65
CA LEU A 353 25.03 11.87 -10.43
C LEU A 353 26.52 11.55 -10.32
N GLU A 354 27.34 12.59 -10.08
CA GLU A 354 28.78 12.41 -9.82
C GLU A 354 29.04 11.68 -8.49
N GLN A 355 28.18 11.96 -7.49
CA GLN A 355 28.19 11.34 -6.18
C GLN A 355 26.84 10.64 -5.96
N PRO A 356 26.80 9.30 -6.10
CA PRO A 356 25.58 8.53 -5.87
C PRO A 356 25.06 8.69 -4.44
N VAL A 357 23.73 8.67 -4.30
CA VAL A 357 23.07 8.72 -2.97
C VAL A 357 22.63 7.31 -2.59
N VAL A 358 23.13 6.81 -1.47
CA VAL A 358 22.78 5.49 -0.94
C VAL A 358 21.79 5.62 0.20
N VAL A 359 20.71 4.83 0.15
CA VAL A 359 19.69 4.72 1.19
C VAL A 359 19.41 3.26 1.46
N GLN A 360 19.46 2.85 2.72
CA GLN A 360 19.12 1.49 3.11
C GLN A 360 17.65 1.38 3.51
N SER A 361 17.11 0.18 3.42
CA SER A 361 15.84 -0.13 4.04
C SER A 361 15.79 -1.54 4.63
N ILE A 362 15.05 -1.66 5.73
CA ILE A 362 14.82 -2.92 6.43
C ILE A 362 13.32 -3.05 6.67
N GLY A 363 12.74 -4.13 6.15
CA GLY A 363 11.36 -4.51 6.37
C GLY A 363 11.30 -5.66 7.36
N THR A 364 10.42 -5.58 8.35
CA THR A 364 10.18 -6.70 9.28
C THR A 364 8.72 -6.84 9.63
N ASP A 365 8.29 -8.07 9.80
CA ASP A 365 6.97 -8.41 10.32
C ASP A 365 7.02 -8.85 11.81
N GLY A 366 8.20 -8.69 12.44
CA GLY A 366 8.53 -9.13 13.78
C GLY A 366 9.05 -10.56 13.88
N GLN A 367 9.16 -11.27 12.76
CA GLN A 367 9.74 -12.61 12.66
C GLN A 367 10.69 -12.74 11.47
N LEU A 368 10.26 -12.29 10.31
CA LEU A 368 10.97 -12.33 9.04
C LEU A 368 11.45 -10.91 8.71
N PHE A 369 12.69 -10.82 8.26
CA PHE A 369 13.41 -9.60 7.92
C PHE A 369 13.76 -9.61 6.44
N GLN A 370 13.69 -8.43 5.85
CA GLN A 370 14.08 -8.16 4.47
C GLN A 370 15.06 -7.01 4.51
N PHE A 371 16.19 -7.17 3.83
CA PHE A 371 17.25 -6.19 3.83
C PHE A 371 17.44 -5.65 2.43
N MET A 372 17.61 -4.35 2.32
CA MET A 372 17.79 -3.69 1.04
C MET A 372 18.78 -2.52 1.14
N VAL A 373 19.65 -2.42 0.15
CA VAL A 373 20.53 -1.26 -0.05
C VAL A 373 20.21 -0.70 -1.42
N PHE A 374 19.78 0.56 -1.48
CA PHE A 374 19.46 1.24 -2.73
C PHE A 374 20.51 2.32 -3.01
N GLN A 375 20.99 2.40 -4.24
CA GLN A 375 21.91 3.42 -4.70
C GLN A 375 21.34 4.16 -5.92
N LEU A 376 21.13 5.46 -5.75
CA LEU A 376 20.71 6.37 -6.80
C LEU A 376 21.93 6.85 -7.58
N ASN A 377 22.01 6.44 -8.85
CA ASN A 377 23.09 6.79 -9.77
C ASN A 377 22.67 7.88 -10.76
N THR A 378 21.38 7.95 -11.12
CA THR A 378 20.87 8.91 -12.12
C THR A 378 19.51 9.46 -11.71
N THR A 379 19.27 10.73 -12.04
CA THR A 379 17.95 11.37 -11.99
C THR A 379 17.28 11.46 -13.37
N ASP A 380 17.98 11.03 -14.44
CA ASP A 380 17.38 10.89 -15.76
C ASP A 380 16.62 9.55 -15.88
N LEU A 381 15.32 9.66 -15.63
CA LEU A 381 14.40 8.53 -15.54
C LEU A 381 13.40 8.49 -16.70
N VAL A 382 13.40 9.48 -17.60
CA VAL A 382 12.37 9.60 -18.64
C VAL A 382 12.49 8.45 -19.65
N SER A 383 13.71 8.16 -20.11
CA SER A 383 14.04 7.08 -21.04
C SER A 383 14.48 5.81 -20.31
N SER A 384 14.24 4.64 -20.92
CA SER A 384 14.71 3.34 -20.41
C SER A 384 16.23 3.15 -20.61
N ASP A 385 16.82 3.92 -21.52
CA ASP A 385 18.20 3.80 -21.97
C ASP A 385 19.19 4.48 -21.02
N GLY A 386 20.48 4.17 -21.16
CA GLY A 386 21.56 4.73 -20.35
C GLY A 386 21.70 4.08 -18.97
N ILE A 387 22.41 4.78 -18.09
CA ILE A 387 22.77 4.34 -16.74
C ILE A 387 21.52 4.10 -15.90
N LYS A 388 21.56 3.06 -15.07
CA LYS A 388 20.46 2.65 -14.19
C LYS A 388 20.89 2.71 -12.73
N ASN A 389 19.89 2.82 -11.86
CA ASN A 389 20.08 2.73 -10.43
C ASN A 389 20.35 1.28 -10.03
N LEU A 390 20.92 1.06 -8.84
CA LEU A 390 21.21 -0.27 -8.33
C LEU A 390 20.47 -0.51 -7.02
N VAL A 391 19.98 -1.75 -6.86
CA VAL A 391 19.44 -2.22 -5.60
C VAL A 391 19.96 -3.61 -5.28
N TRP A 392 20.43 -3.79 -4.05
CA TRP A 392 20.79 -5.08 -3.48
C TRP A 392 19.69 -5.52 -2.54
N ILE A 393 19.14 -6.72 -2.74
CA ILE A 393 18.06 -7.25 -1.92
C ILE A 393 18.45 -8.62 -1.37
N ASP A 394 18.40 -8.73 -0.05
CA ASP A 394 18.44 -10.01 0.65
C ASP A 394 17.05 -10.30 1.24
N SER A 395 16.42 -11.33 0.67
CA SER A 395 15.00 -11.63 0.87
C SER A 395 14.78 -12.65 1.98
N ASP A 396 13.68 -12.46 2.71
CA ASP A 396 13.01 -13.47 3.54
C ASP A 396 13.92 -14.18 4.57
N GLN A 397 14.69 -13.39 5.32
CA GLN A 397 15.57 -13.84 6.39
C GLN A 397 14.80 -13.99 7.70
N ASN A 398 14.61 -15.21 8.18
CA ASN A 398 13.92 -15.43 9.46
C ASN A 398 14.86 -15.11 10.62
N LEU A 399 14.38 -14.39 11.63
CA LEU A 399 15.10 -14.23 12.89
C LEU A 399 14.88 -15.45 13.81
N TYR A 400 13.66 -15.99 13.78
CA TYR A 400 13.27 -17.21 14.47
C TYR A 400 12.14 -17.93 13.72
N GLU A 401 12.04 -19.24 13.86
CA GLU A 401 10.97 -20.03 13.22
C GLU A 401 9.64 -19.97 13.97
N LYS A 402 9.69 -19.99 15.31
CA LYS A 402 8.48 -19.97 16.13
C LYS A 402 8.76 -19.45 17.54
N ALA A 403 7.91 -18.54 18.00
CA ALA A 403 7.82 -18.20 19.42
C ALA A 403 6.57 -18.87 20.00
N GLN A 404 6.78 -19.87 20.86
CA GLN A 404 5.73 -20.65 21.52
C GLN A 404 5.45 -20.04 22.90
N CYS A 405 4.32 -19.34 23.04
CA CYS A 405 3.96 -18.71 24.32
C CYS A 405 3.38 -19.71 25.34
N ILE A 406 2.73 -20.80 24.87
CA ILE A 406 2.07 -21.81 25.72
C ILE A 406 2.72 -23.18 25.46
N PRO A 407 3.11 -23.97 26.47
CA PRO A 407 3.69 -25.29 26.24
C PRO A 407 2.68 -26.25 25.58
N GLU A 408 3.16 -27.06 24.63
CA GLU A 408 2.38 -28.09 23.98
C GLU A 408 2.41 -29.37 24.84
N VAL A 409 1.29 -29.68 25.51
CA VAL A 409 1.17 -30.87 26.37
C VAL A 409 0.32 -31.93 25.67
N LYS A 410 0.89 -33.12 25.46
CA LYS A 410 0.17 -34.30 24.93
C LYS A 410 0.26 -35.44 25.93
N LYS A 411 -0.88 -36.06 26.25
CA LYS A 411 -0.97 -37.19 27.21
C LYS A 411 -0.25 -36.90 28.55
N ARG A 412 -0.42 -35.67 29.09
CA ARG A 412 0.22 -35.18 30.33
C ARG A 412 1.76 -35.07 30.28
N VAL A 413 2.36 -35.14 29.08
CA VAL A 413 3.80 -34.91 28.87
C VAL A 413 3.98 -33.64 28.05
N VAL A 414 4.88 -32.76 28.49
CA VAL A 414 5.27 -31.56 27.74
C VAL A 414 6.07 -32.00 26.52
N THR A 415 5.49 -31.86 25.34
CA THR A 415 6.15 -32.21 24.06
C THR A 415 6.96 -31.05 23.50
N LYS A 416 6.50 -29.81 23.70
CA LYS A 416 7.25 -28.59 23.37
C LYS A 416 7.10 -27.57 24.49
N PRO A 417 8.17 -27.18 25.20
CA PRO A 417 8.09 -26.13 26.21
C PRO A 417 7.76 -24.76 25.59
N ALA A 418 7.39 -23.80 26.44
CA ALA A 418 7.32 -22.40 26.01
C ALA A 418 8.74 -21.87 25.74
N GLY A 419 8.88 -21.05 24.70
CA GLY A 419 10.19 -20.52 24.29
C GLY A 419 10.27 -20.23 22.79
N ILE A 420 11.47 -19.87 22.36
CA ILE A 420 11.79 -19.54 20.96
C ILE A 420 12.48 -20.74 20.32
N TYR A 421 12.07 -21.06 19.09
CA TYR A 421 12.59 -22.16 18.29
C TYR A 421 13.12 -21.66 16.97
N GLY A 422 14.18 -22.31 16.48
CA GLY A 422 14.80 -22.02 15.18
C GLY A 422 15.38 -20.61 15.09
N PHE A 423 16.07 -20.15 16.13
CA PHE A 423 16.76 -18.85 16.12
C PHE A 423 17.90 -18.86 15.10
N GLN A 424 17.95 -17.85 14.24
CA GLN A 424 18.98 -17.69 13.20
C GLN A 424 19.81 -16.43 13.51
N PRO A 425 21.07 -16.57 13.98
CA PRO A 425 21.88 -15.43 14.38
C PRO A 425 22.30 -14.54 13.19
N ASP A 426 22.41 -15.13 11.99
CA ASP A 426 22.89 -14.42 10.79
C ASP A 426 21.96 -13.28 10.38
N THR A 427 20.65 -13.41 10.62
CA THR A 427 19.67 -12.34 10.39
C THR A 427 19.98 -11.11 11.23
N PHE A 428 20.36 -11.28 12.50
CA PHE A 428 20.75 -10.16 13.35
C PHE A 428 22.11 -9.59 12.95
N LYS A 429 23.08 -10.42 12.53
CA LYS A 429 24.38 -9.92 12.05
C LYS A 429 24.21 -9.00 10.83
N LYS A 430 23.34 -9.36 9.89
CA LYS A 430 23.00 -8.51 8.74
C LYS A 430 22.33 -7.21 9.15
N PHE A 431 21.39 -7.28 10.10
CA PHE A 431 20.75 -6.09 10.69
C PHE A 431 21.79 -5.15 11.33
N LEU A 432 22.72 -5.70 12.11
CA LEU A 432 23.80 -4.96 12.76
C LEU A 432 24.77 -4.38 11.73
N ALA A 433 25.16 -5.13 10.70
CA ALA A 433 26.06 -4.64 9.67
C ALA A 433 25.48 -3.46 8.88
N LEU A 434 24.19 -3.49 8.54
CA LEU A 434 23.51 -2.34 7.95
C LEU A 434 23.49 -1.16 8.91
N TYR A 435 23.25 -1.40 10.20
CA TYR A 435 23.36 -0.36 11.23
C TYR A 435 24.79 0.20 11.34
N LEU A 436 25.85 -0.58 11.19
CA LEU A 436 27.23 -0.09 11.26
C LEU A 436 27.76 0.50 9.93
N HIS A 437 27.03 0.30 8.83
CA HIS A 437 27.43 0.80 7.52
C HIS A 437 27.57 2.33 7.51
N GLY A 438 28.64 2.85 6.91
CA GLY A 438 28.94 4.29 6.89
C GLY A 438 29.53 4.84 8.19
N THR A 439 29.86 3.97 9.15
CA THR A 439 30.68 4.34 10.33
C THR A 439 31.97 3.56 10.47
N VAL A 440 31.96 2.32 9.97
CA VAL A 440 33.08 1.41 9.93
C VAL A 440 33.69 1.41 8.54
#